data_AF-A0A7W3TP71-F1
#
_entry.id   AF-A0A7W3TP71-F1
#
_cell.length_a   1.000
_cell.length_b   1.000
_cell.length_c   1.000
_cell.angle_alpha   90.00
_cell.angle_beta   90.00
_cell.angle_gamma   90.00
#
_symmetry.space_group_name_H-M   'P 1'
#
loop_
_entity.id
_entity.type
_entity.pdbx_description
1 polymer ?
#
loop_
_entity_poly.entity_id
_entity_poly.type
_entity_poly.pdbx_seq_one_letter_code
_entity_poly.pdbx_strand_id
1 'polypeptide(L)'
;MADAPCPCGCAAPAGARAHAVSAALAIDDLDVAIEQGLADIEACPACTPGCRRRLLGAKAGRLAAWAARERHRAREARLRRLAAARAARRAMPASPGGESKRAPLPGAA
;
A
#
# COMPACT_ATOMS: atom_id res chain seq x y z
N MET A 1 -10.91 -30.02 5.05
CA MET A 1 -10.02 -29.04 4.39
C MET A 1 -9.38 -29.76 3.22
N ALA A 2 -10.00 -29.71 2.04
CA ALA A 2 -9.46 -30.38 0.87
C ALA A 2 -8.19 -29.65 0.44
N ASP A 3 -7.11 -30.40 0.25
CA ASP A 3 -5.84 -29.91 -0.29
C ASP A 3 -6.13 -29.40 -1.72
N ALA A 4 -6.24 -28.09 -1.90
CA ALA A 4 -6.50 -27.52 -3.21
C ALA A 4 -5.27 -27.79 -4.09
N PRO A 5 -5.41 -28.49 -5.24
CA PRO A 5 -4.27 -28.87 -6.04
C PRO A 5 -3.54 -27.61 -6.50
N CYS A 6 -2.23 -27.58 -6.27
CA CYS A 6 -1.40 -26.48 -6.73
C CYS A 6 -1.50 -26.37 -8.26
N PRO A 7 -1.62 -25.17 -8.87
CA PRO A 7 -1.72 -25.01 -10.32
C PRO A 7 -0.54 -25.59 -11.12
N CYS A 8 0.60 -25.84 -10.46
CA CYS A 8 1.75 -26.48 -11.08
C CYS A 8 1.83 -28.01 -10.86
N GLY A 9 0.81 -28.61 -10.24
CA GLY A 9 0.73 -30.05 -9.94
C GLY A 9 1.53 -30.50 -8.71
N CYS A 10 2.11 -29.57 -7.93
CA CYS A 10 2.83 -29.92 -6.71
C CYS A 10 1.88 -30.43 -5.61
N ALA A 11 2.25 -31.55 -4.99
CA ALA A 11 1.51 -32.17 -3.88
C ALA A 11 2.36 -32.30 -2.59
N ALA A 12 3.47 -31.54 -2.50
CA ALA A 12 4.33 -31.57 -1.32
C ALA A 12 3.58 -31.03 -0.09
N PRO A 13 3.41 -31.81 0.99
CA PRO A 13 2.58 -31.41 2.14
C PRO A 13 3.15 -30.18 2.88
N ALA A 14 4.48 -30.02 2.89
CA ALA A 14 5.14 -28.85 3.43
C ALA A 14 4.74 -27.53 2.74
N GLY A 15 4.17 -27.61 1.52
CA GLY A 15 3.71 -26.47 0.73
C GLY A 15 2.21 -26.17 0.82
N ALA A 16 1.44 -26.87 1.66
CA ALA A 16 -0.04 -26.82 1.63
C ALA A 16 -0.62 -25.39 1.62
N ARG A 17 -0.10 -24.49 2.47
CA ARG A 17 -0.54 -23.08 2.51
C ARG A 17 -0.20 -22.34 1.21
N ALA A 18 0.99 -22.54 0.66
CA ALA A 18 1.40 -21.94 -0.61
C ALA A 18 0.56 -22.49 -1.78
N HIS A 19 0.12 -23.74 -1.71
CA HIS A 19 -0.75 -24.36 -2.69
C HIS A 19 -2.15 -23.76 -2.65
N ALA A 20 -2.75 -23.66 -1.45
CA ALA A 20 -4.06 -23.03 -1.27
C ALA A 20 -4.09 -21.58 -1.80
N VAL A 21 -3.07 -20.78 -1.46
CA VAL A 21 -2.93 -19.41 -1.98
C VAL A 21 -2.75 -19.41 -3.51
N SER A 22 -1.92 -20.30 -4.05
CA SER A 22 -1.70 -20.38 -5.49
C SER A 22 -2.95 -20.81 -6.26
N ALA A 23 -3.76 -21.70 -5.69
CA ALA A 23 -5.04 -22.13 -6.25
C ALA A 23 -6.05 -20.98 -6.28
N ALA A 24 -6.17 -20.22 -5.18
CA ALA A 24 -7.02 -19.02 -5.12
C ALA A 24 -6.59 -17.96 -6.15
N LEU A 25 -5.28 -17.69 -6.24
CA LEU A 25 -4.73 -16.76 -7.24
C LEU A 25 -4.97 -17.21 -8.69
N ALA A 26 -5.05 -18.52 -8.96
CA ALA A 26 -5.27 -19.03 -10.31
C ALA A 26 -6.69 -18.75 -10.84
N ILE A 27 -7.65 -18.56 -9.94
CA ILE A 27 -9.04 -18.20 -10.27
C ILE A 27 -9.35 -16.72 -9.95
N ASP A 28 -8.30 -15.92 -9.73
CA ASP A 28 -8.39 -14.49 -9.37
C ASP A 28 -9.18 -14.22 -8.07
N ASP A 29 -9.28 -15.21 -7.18
CA ASP A 29 -9.91 -15.07 -5.87
C ASP A 29 -8.90 -14.49 -4.86
N LEU A 30 -8.73 -13.17 -4.95
CA LEU A 30 -7.77 -12.45 -4.13
C LEU A 30 -8.17 -12.42 -2.65
N ASP A 31 -9.46 -12.42 -2.34
CA ASP A 31 -9.95 -12.35 -0.97
C ASP A 31 -9.59 -13.65 -0.24
N VAL A 32 -9.87 -14.81 -0.84
CA VAL A 32 -9.44 -16.10 -0.29
C VAL A 32 -7.93 -16.17 -0.20
N ALA A 33 -7.19 -15.69 -1.20
CA ALA A 33 -5.72 -15.67 -1.12
C ALA A 33 -5.20 -14.84 0.08
N ILE A 34 -5.84 -13.70 0.37
CA ILE A 34 -5.51 -12.85 1.52
C ILE A 34 -5.85 -13.55 2.84
N GLU A 35 -7.03 -14.14 2.96
CA GLU A 35 -7.45 -14.90 4.15
C GLU A 35 -6.51 -16.06 4.46
N GLN A 36 -5.94 -16.68 3.42
CA GLN A 36 -4.95 -17.75 3.53
C GLN A 36 -3.51 -17.28 3.81
N GLY A 37 -3.29 -15.95 3.96
CA GLY A 37 -2.00 -15.38 4.36
C GLY A 37 -1.08 -14.97 3.20
N LEU A 38 -1.61 -14.50 2.07
CA LEU A 38 -0.79 -14.01 0.93
C LEU A 38 0.30 -13.00 1.33
N ALA A 39 0.08 -12.20 2.39
CA ALA A 39 0.99 -11.15 2.82
C ALA A 39 2.31 -11.67 3.43
N ASP A 40 2.25 -12.80 4.14
CA ASP A 40 3.36 -13.40 4.88
C ASP A 40 3.79 -14.76 4.30
N ILE A 41 3.13 -15.22 3.23
CA ILE A 41 3.38 -16.54 2.64
C ILE A 41 4.84 -16.72 2.16
N GLU A 42 5.37 -17.91 2.40
CA GLU A 42 6.60 -18.39 1.81
C GLU A 42 6.30 -19.31 0.61
N ALA A 43 7.13 -19.25 -0.42
CA ALA A 43 6.94 -20.10 -1.58
C ALA A 43 7.35 -21.54 -1.27
N CYS A 44 6.55 -22.52 -1.71
CA CYS A 44 6.92 -23.93 -1.60
C CYS A 44 8.19 -24.21 -2.41
N PRO A 45 9.25 -24.81 -1.81
CA PRO A 45 10.51 -25.06 -2.50
C PRO A 45 10.37 -26.12 -3.61
N ALA A 46 9.43 -27.05 -3.46
CA ALA A 46 9.15 -28.13 -4.43
C ALA A 46 8.31 -27.67 -5.64
N CYS A 47 7.69 -26.49 -5.58
CA CYS A 47 6.92 -25.96 -6.71
C CYS A 47 7.84 -25.57 -7.88
N THR A 48 7.29 -25.51 -9.09
CA THR A 48 8.06 -25.04 -10.26
C THR A 48 8.50 -23.57 -10.10
N PRO A 49 9.60 -23.14 -10.75
CA PRO A 49 10.03 -21.74 -10.72
C PRO A 49 8.93 -20.77 -11.16
N GLY A 50 8.12 -21.15 -12.15
CA GLY A 50 6.99 -20.35 -12.64
C GLY A 50 5.91 -20.15 -11.58
N CYS A 51 5.55 -21.21 -10.85
CA CYS A 51 4.57 -21.14 -9.76
C CYS A 51 5.06 -20.25 -8.62
N ARG A 52 6.30 -20.45 -8.18
CA ARG A 52 6.92 -19.61 -7.14
C ARG A 52 6.95 -18.14 -7.55
N ARG A 53 7.31 -17.85 -8.80
CA ARG A 53 7.35 -16.48 -9.33
C ARG A 53 5.97 -15.82 -9.34
N ARG A 54 4.91 -16.54 -9.72
CA ARG A 54 3.53 -16.01 -9.68
C ARG A 54 3.10 -15.68 -8.25
N LEU A 55 3.30 -16.60 -7.31
CA LEU A 55 2.96 -16.40 -5.90
C LEU A 55 3.72 -15.21 -5.29
N LEU A 56 5.04 -15.15 -5.47
CA LEU A 56 5.87 -14.06 -4.96
C LEU A 56 5.57 -12.73 -5.64
N GLY A 57 5.24 -12.75 -6.94
CA GLY A 57 4.79 -11.56 -7.68
C GLY A 57 3.48 -11.00 -7.13
N ALA A 58 2.49 -11.87 -6.85
CA ALA A 58 1.23 -11.48 -6.23
C ALA A 58 1.45 -10.89 -4.82
N LYS A 59 2.29 -11.54 -3.99
CA LYS A 59 2.69 -11.02 -2.68
C LYS A 59 3.31 -9.62 -2.78
N ALA A 60 4.31 -9.46 -3.65
CA ALA A 60 4.99 -8.18 -3.84
C ALA A 60 4.03 -7.08 -4.33
N GLY A 61 3.16 -7.39 -5.31
CA GLY A 61 2.14 -6.48 -5.81
C GLY A 61 1.18 -6.03 -4.70
N ARG A 62 0.75 -6.95 -3.83
CA ARG A 62 -0.13 -6.63 -2.71
C ARG A 62 0.54 -5.71 -1.69
N LEU A 63 1.76 -6.02 -1.28
CA LEU A 63 2.53 -5.19 -0.35
C LEU A 63 2.77 -3.78 -0.92
N ALA A 64 3.08 -3.68 -2.21
CA ALA A 64 3.25 -2.40 -2.90
C ALA A 64 1.96 -1.57 -2.90
N ALA A 65 0.81 -2.20 -3.17
CA ALA A 65 -0.49 -1.53 -3.14
C ALA A 65 -0.84 -1.00 -1.74
N TRP A 66 -0.56 -1.76 -0.68
CA TRP A 66 -0.73 -1.29 0.70
C TRP A 66 0.18 -0.11 1.03
N ALA A 67 1.46 -0.19 0.67
CA ALA A 67 2.38 0.92 0.88
C ALA A 67 1.93 2.19 0.13
N ALA A 68 1.39 2.07 -1.08
CA ALA A 68 0.83 3.20 -1.82
C ALA A 68 -0.37 3.84 -1.11
N ARG A 69 -1.29 3.02 -0.59
CA ARG A 69 -2.44 3.49 0.20
C ARG A 69 -2.00 4.20 1.48
N GLU A 70 -0.97 3.70 2.15
CA GLU A 70 -0.44 4.34 3.36
C GLU A 70 0.18 5.71 3.04
N ARG A 71 0.99 5.81 1.99
CA ARG A 71 1.53 7.10 1.53
C ARG A 71 0.43 8.11 1.22
N HIS A 72 -0.66 7.65 0.59
CA HIS A 72 -1.82 8.50 0.30
C HIS A 72 -2.45 9.05 1.59
N ARG A 73 -2.76 8.17 2.55
CA ARG A 73 -3.31 8.55 3.85
C ARG A 73 -2.41 9.55 4.60
N ALA A 74 -1.11 9.31 4.60
CA ALA A 74 -0.13 10.21 5.22
C ALA A 74 -0.12 11.59 4.57
N ARG A 75 -0.15 11.64 3.23
CA ARG A 75 -0.24 12.90 2.46
C ARG A 75 -1.53 13.65 2.79
N GLU A 76 -2.68 12.98 2.82
CA GLU A 76 -3.95 13.60 3.19
C GLU A 76 -3.96 14.14 4.61
N ALA A 77 -3.43 13.38 5.58
CA ALA A 77 -3.30 13.84 6.96
C ALA A 77 -2.45 15.12 7.04
N ARG A 78 -1.33 15.19 6.31
CA ARG A 78 -0.50 16.40 6.22
C ARG A 78 -1.25 17.58 5.63
N LEU A 79 -1.97 17.36 4.52
CA LEU A 79 -2.73 18.43 3.86
C LEU A 79 -3.85 18.95 4.76
N ARG A 80 -4.57 18.08 5.46
CA ARG A 80 -5.60 18.47 6.45
C ARG A 80 -5.02 19.35 7.57
N ARG A 81 -3.85 18.98 8.11
CA ARG A 81 -3.16 19.81 9.12
C ARG A 81 -2.80 21.20 8.59
N LEU A 82 -2.25 21.28 7.39
CA LEU A 82 -1.90 22.56 6.76
C LEU A 82 -3.14 23.42 6.45
N ALA A 83 -4.24 22.80 6.01
CA ALA A 83 -5.50 23.49 5.76
C ALA A 83 -6.08 24.07 7.07
N ALA A 84 -6.10 23.27 8.14
CA ALA A 84 -6.56 23.71 9.45
C ALA A 84 -5.71 24.88 9.99
N ALA A 85 -4.38 24.79 9.89
CA ALA A 85 -3.48 25.87 10.31
C ALA A 85 -3.72 27.17 9.52
N ARG A 86 -3.94 27.08 8.20
CA ARG A 86 -4.27 28.25 7.38
C ARG A 86 -5.62 28.85 7.73
N ALA A 87 -6.63 28.01 7.99
CA ALA A 87 -7.95 28.48 8.42
C ALA A 87 -7.86 29.21 9.76
N ALA A 88 -7.14 28.66 10.75
CA ALA A 88 -6.91 29.30 12.04
C ALA A 88 -6.24 30.67 11.90
N ARG A 89 -5.17 30.79 11.08
CA ARG A 89 -4.51 32.08 10.82
C ARG A 89 -5.43 33.12 10.18
N ARG A 90 -6.42 32.71 9.38
CA ARG A 90 -7.41 33.62 8.78
C ARG A 90 -8.51 34.01 9.76
N ALA A 91 -8.84 33.13 10.70
CA ALA A 91 -9.85 33.38 11.73
C ALA A 91 -9.33 34.27 12.88
N MET A 92 -8.01 34.39 13.05
CA MET A 92 -7.43 35.35 13.99
C MET A 92 -7.72 36.78 13.51
N PRO A 93 -8.40 37.63 14.29
CA PRO A 93 -8.62 39.03 13.93
C PRO A 93 -7.27 39.73 13.77
N ALA A 94 -7.15 40.59 12.75
CA ALA A 94 -5.96 41.40 12.56
C ALA A 94 -5.73 42.25 13.82
N SER A 95 -4.57 42.10 14.46
CA SER A 95 -4.18 42.96 15.57
C SER A 95 -4.19 44.42 15.07
N PRO A 96 -4.95 45.34 15.69
CA PRO A 96 -4.95 46.75 15.31
C PRO A 96 -3.62 47.35 15.79
N GLY A 97 -2.64 47.44 14.88
CA GLY A 97 -1.32 48.01 15.21
C GLY A 97 -0.17 47.68 14.26
N GLY A 98 -0.43 47.02 13.13
CA GLY A 98 0.59 46.76 12.12
C GLY A 98 0.55 47.79 11.00
N GLU A 99 1.09 48.99 11.21
CA GLU A 99 1.41 49.89 10.10
C GLU A 99 2.54 49.26 9.27
N SER A 100 2.14 48.51 8.23
CA SER A 100 3.07 47.90 7.28
C SER A 100 3.75 49.01 6.48
N LYS A 101 4.93 49.46 6.94
CA LYS A 101 5.90 50.14 6.08
C LYS A 101 6.33 49.16 4.98
N ARG A 102 5.67 49.25 3.82
CA ARG A 102 6.11 48.57 2.60
C ARG A 102 7.47 49.14 2.22
N ALA A 103 8.53 48.35 2.41
CA ALA A 103 9.82 48.65 1.80
C ALA A 103 9.69 48.54 0.27
N PRO A 104 10.18 49.51 -0.51
CA PRO A 104 10.09 49.44 -1.97
C PRO A 104 10.95 48.28 -2.49
N LEU A 105 10.42 47.58 -3.48
CA LEU A 105 11.15 46.52 -4.19
C LEU A 105 12.30 47.15 -4.99
N PRO A 106 13.49 46.54 -5.04
CA PRO A 106 14.59 47.04 -5.86
C PRO A 106 14.24 46.94 -7.35
N GLY A 107 14.52 48.01 -8.09
CA GLY A 107 14.30 48.06 -9.54
C GLY A 107 15.14 47.03 -10.28
N ALA A 108 14.50 46.31 -11.20
CA ALA A 108 15.18 45.38 -12.10
C ALA A 108 16.09 46.17 -13.07
N ALA A 109 17.35 45.77 -13.14
CA ALA A 109 18.34 46.21 -14.13
C ALA A 109 18.57 45.09 -15.15
#